data_AF-A0A498FD51-F1
#
_entry.id   AF-A0A498FD51-F1
#
_cell.length_a   1.000
_cell.length_b   1.000
_cell.length_c   1.000
_cell.angle_alpha   90.00
_cell.angle_beta   90.00
_cell.angle_gamma   90.00
#
_symmetry.space_group_name_H-M   'P 1'
#
loop_
_entity.id
_entity.type
_entity.pdbx_description
1 polymer ?
#
loop_
_entity_poly.entity_id
_entity_poly.type
_entity_poly.pdbx_seq_one_letter_code
_entity_poly.pdbx_strand_id
1 'polypeptide(L)'
;LHWVASIFVTLVVSGGLYWFVGDFALAAVTGVAWGSGLIITLRIARQYPSHTTGDSWSDKRWTGLSTGLITFAALVGVSPALPISPDLRLGLGFLVIGAGFVGYTAGTMAELERKPE
;
A
#
# COMPACT_ATOMS: atom_id res chain seq x y z
N LEU A 1 2.59 6.36 -19.04
CA LEU A 1 3.59 5.65 -18.21
C LEU A 1 3.05 5.28 -16.82
N HIS A 2 2.61 6.25 -16.02
CA HIS A 2 2.08 6.07 -14.65
C HIS A 2 0.96 5.01 -14.52
N TRP A 3 -0.03 5.06 -15.40
CA TRP A 3 -1.11 4.06 -15.46
C TRP A 3 -0.61 2.66 -15.81
N VAL A 4 0.38 2.56 -16.70
CA VAL A 4 0.98 1.27 -17.10
C VAL A 4 1.70 0.63 -15.91
N ALA A 5 2.46 1.42 -15.13
CA ALA A 5 3.12 0.93 -13.93
C ALA A 5 2.12 0.46 -12.86
N SER A 6 1.03 1.21 -12.66
CA SER A 6 -0.05 0.82 -11.73
C SER A 6 -0.75 -0.47 -12.15
N ILE A 7 -1.16 -0.58 -13.43
CA ILE A 7 -1.77 -1.80 -13.98
C ILE A 7 -0.82 -2.98 -13.85
N PHE A 8 0.46 -2.80 -14.18
CA PHE A 8 1.48 -3.83 -14.04
C PHE A 8 1.59 -4.32 -12.59
N VAL A 9 1.66 -3.41 -11.62
CA VAL A 9 1.72 -3.78 -10.20
C VAL A 9 0.45 -4.50 -9.75
N THR A 10 -0.74 -4.05 -10.17
CA THR A 10 -2.00 -4.75 -9.89
C THR A 10 -1.97 -6.18 -10.44
N LEU A 11 -1.56 -6.38 -11.68
CA LEU A 11 -1.52 -7.71 -12.29
C LEU A 11 -0.48 -8.61 -11.64
N VAL A 12 0.70 -8.09 -11.31
CA VAL A 12 1.77 -8.85 -10.65
C VAL A 12 1.34 -9.27 -9.25
N VAL A 13 0.77 -8.37 -8.46
CA VAL A 13 0.33 -8.66 -7.09
C VAL A 13 -0.86 -9.61 -7.10
N SER A 14 -1.88 -9.34 -7.91
CA SER A 14 -3.05 -10.24 -8.04
C SER A 14 -2.64 -11.62 -8.55
N GLY A 15 -1.87 -11.68 -9.65
CA GLY A 15 -1.45 -12.96 -10.23
C GLY A 15 -0.55 -13.76 -9.30
N GLY A 16 0.42 -13.08 -8.67
CA GLY A 16 1.32 -13.70 -7.69
C GLY A 16 0.54 -14.25 -6.49
N LEU A 17 -0.33 -13.46 -5.87
CA LEU A 17 -1.10 -13.94 -4.72
C LEU A 17 -2.10 -15.02 -5.07
N TYR A 18 -2.75 -14.95 -6.24
CA TYR A 18 -3.64 -16.01 -6.68
C TYR A 18 -2.88 -17.34 -6.88
N TRP A 19 -1.66 -17.27 -7.43
CA TRP A 19 -0.81 -18.44 -7.59
C TRP A 19 -0.41 -19.08 -6.25
N PHE A 20 -0.11 -18.27 -5.23
CA PHE A 20 0.31 -18.78 -3.92
C PHE A 20 -0.86 -19.21 -3.02
N VAL A 21 -1.95 -18.45 -3.00
CA VAL A 21 -3.03 -18.60 -2.00
C VAL A 21 -4.27 -19.29 -2.59
N GLY A 22 -4.48 -19.21 -3.91
CA GLY A 22 -5.65 -19.76 -4.60
C GLY A 22 -6.96 -19.00 -4.36
N ASP A 23 -6.98 -18.02 -3.46
CA ASP A 23 -8.15 -17.17 -3.19
C ASP A 23 -8.19 -15.98 -4.15
N PHE A 24 -9.19 -15.98 -5.05
CA PHE A 24 -9.36 -14.93 -6.04
C PHE A 24 -9.70 -13.57 -5.43
N ALA A 25 -10.57 -13.53 -4.40
CA ALA A 25 -11.03 -12.29 -3.82
C ALA A 25 -9.89 -11.57 -3.09
N LEU A 26 -9.14 -12.31 -2.27
CA LEU A 26 -7.95 -11.81 -1.60
C LEU A 26 -6.92 -11.29 -2.61
N ALA A 27 -6.62 -12.08 -3.63
CA ALA A 27 -5.66 -11.71 -4.66
C ALA A 27 -6.07 -10.42 -5.40
N ALA A 28 -7.31 -10.36 -5.88
CA ALA A 28 -7.84 -9.23 -6.63
C ALA A 28 -7.87 -7.94 -5.80
N VAL A 29 -8.40 -8.00 -4.57
CA VAL A 29 -8.48 -6.83 -3.69
C VAL A 29 -7.08 -6.33 -3.32
N THR A 30 -6.15 -7.25 -3.07
CA THR A 30 -4.77 -6.88 -2.74
C THR A 30 -4.08 -6.20 -3.92
N GLY A 31 -4.20 -6.74 -5.14
CA GLY A 31 -3.60 -6.10 -6.31
C GLY A 31 -4.23 -4.74 -6.63
N VAL A 32 -5.54 -4.57 -6.44
CA VAL A 32 -6.19 -3.26 -6.57
C VAL A 32 -5.66 -2.27 -5.54
N ALA A 33 -5.49 -2.69 -4.27
CA ALA A 33 -4.94 -1.83 -3.24
C ALA A 33 -3.51 -1.34 -3.60
N TRP A 34 -2.62 -2.26 -3.97
CA TRP A 34 -1.25 -1.91 -4.36
C TRP A 34 -1.18 -1.02 -5.59
N GLY A 35 -1.96 -1.32 -6.64
CA GLY A 35 -2.01 -0.49 -7.84
C GLY A 35 -2.58 0.90 -7.59
N SER A 36 -3.62 1.00 -6.75
CA SER A 36 -4.26 2.26 -6.37
C SER A 36 -3.32 3.15 -5.56
N GLY A 37 -2.63 2.58 -4.57
CA GLY A 37 -1.63 3.33 -3.81
C GLY A 37 -0.52 3.85 -4.72
N LEU A 38 -0.02 3.00 -5.64
CA LEU A 38 1.04 3.39 -6.55
C LEU A 38 0.63 4.52 -7.49
N ILE A 39 -0.56 4.45 -8.08
CA ILE A 39 -0.98 5.51 -8.99
C ILE A 39 -1.18 6.84 -8.27
N ILE A 40 -1.68 6.81 -7.03
CA ILE A 40 -1.81 8.03 -6.22
C ILE A 40 -0.42 8.57 -5.89
N THR A 41 0.54 7.74 -5.47
CA THR A 41 1.93 8.16 -5.26
C THR A 41 2.54 8.79 -6.51
N LEU A 42 2.38 8.16 -7.67
CA LEU A 42 2.90 8.68 -8.95
C LEU A 42 2.20 9.98 -9.37
N ARG A 43 0.94 10.16 -8.99
CA ARG A 43 0.20 11.40 -9.20
C ARG A 43 0.71 12.51 -8.29
N ILE A 44 0.91 12.22 -7.00
CA ILE A 44 1.51 13.15 -6.04
C ILE A 44 2.90 13.58 -6.51
N ALA A 45 3.76 12.63 -6.89
CA ALA A 45 5.12 12.93 -7.37
C ALA A 45 5.14 13.84 -8.61
N ARG A 46 4.12 13.72 -9.47
CA ARG A 46 4.01 14.53 -10.69
C ARG A 46 3.38 15.91 -10.43
N GLN A 47 2.37 15.99 -9.58
CA GLN A 47 1.60 17.22 -9.35
C GLN A 47 2.15 18.08 -8.22
N TYR A 48 2.82 17.46 -7.24
CA TYR A 48 3.34 18.08 -6.02
C TYR A 48 4.80 17.64 -5.74
N PRO A 49 5.75 17.87 -6.68
CA PRO A 49 7.12 17.36 -6.56
C PRO A 49 7.88 17.94 -5.34
N SER A 50 7.52 19.13 -4.87
CA SER A 50 8.06 19.73 -3.65
C SER A 50 7.71 18.98 -2.37
N HIS A 51 6.69 18.11 -2.40
CA HIS A 51 6.19 17.37 -1.24
C HIS A 51 6.62 15.89 -1.23
N THR A 52 7.31 15.42 -2.28
CA THR A 52 7.78 14.03 -2.38
C THR A 52 9.02 13.72 -1.54
N THR A 53 9.86 14.72 -1.29
CA THR A 53 11.06 14.60 -0.46
C THR A 53 10.82 15.40 0.82
N GLY A 54 10.44 14.72 1.89
CA GLY A 54 10.46 15.35 3.21
C GLY A 54 11.90 15.76 3.54
N ASP A 55 12.15 17.05 3.71
CA ASP A 55 13.51 17.55 3.99
C ASP A 55 13.85 17.47 5.48
N SER A 56 12.85 17.35 6.34
CA SER A 56 13.02 17.37 7.80
C SER A 56 12.60 16.06 8.50
N TRP A 57 13.18 15.81 9.67
CA TRP A 57 12.75 14.73 10.57
C TRP A 57 11.29 14.90 11.03
N SER A 58 10.84 16.16 11.16
CA SER A 58 9.47 16.48 11.58
C SER A 58 8.42 15.91 10.62
N ASP A 59 8.75 15.82 9.32
CA ASP A 59 7.87 15.28 8.29
C ASP A 59 7.97 13.74 8.19
N LYS A 60 9.19 13.20 8.30
CA LYS A 60 9.43 11.75 8.16
C LYS A 60 8.91 10.92 9.32
N ARG A 61 8.87 11.47 10.55
CA ARG A 61 8.47 10.71 11.75
C ARG A 61 7.07 10.10 11.64
N TRP A 62 6.11 10.82 11.06
CA TRP A 62 4.73 10.35 10.95
C TRP A 62 4.55 9.30 9.86
N THR A 63 5.25 9.47 8.74
CA THR A 63 5.33 8.47 7.66
C THR A 63 5.97 7.19 8.17
N GLY A 64 7.07 7.30 8.93
CA GLY A 64 7.74 6.17 9.56
C GLY A 64 6.86 5.47 10.59
N LEU A 65 6.17 6.22 11.45
CA LEU A 65 5.22 5.67 12.42
C LEU A 65 4.07 4.93 11.74
N SER A 66 3.44 5.53 10.72
CA SER A 66 2.36 4.91 9.95
C SER A 66 2.83 3.61 9.30
N THR A 67 3.95 3.66 8.57
CA THR A 67 4.55 2.49 7.91
C THR A 67 4.89 1.39 8.92
N GLY A 68 5.50 1.77 10.05
CA GLY A 68 5.88 0.86 11.12
C GLY A 68 4.67 0.16 11.74
N LEU A 69 3.61 0.91 12.07
CA LEU A 69 2.39 0.34 12.65
C LEU A 69 1.65 -0.58 11.67
N ILE A 70 1.55 -0.20 10.39
CA ILE A 70 0.94 -1.05 9.35
C ILE A 70 1.75 -2.35 9.18
N THR A 71 3.08 -2.25 9.13
CA THR A 71 3.98 -3.40 9.01
C THR A 71 3.88 -4.29 10.25
N PHE A 72 3.83 -3.70 11.44
CA PHE A 72 3.64 -4.43 12.70
C PHE A 72 2.31 -5.18 12.72
N ALA A 73 1.22 -4.54 12.28
CA ALA A 73 -0.09 -5.19 12.15
C ALA A 73 -0.05 -6.36 11.14
N ALA A 74 0.64 -6.19 10.01
CA ALA A 74 0.77 -7.23 8.99
C ALA A 74 1.61 -8.44 9.46
N LEU A 75 2.70 -8.21 10.20
CA LEU A 75 3.63 -9.28 10.62
C LEU A 75 3.24 -9.93 11.95
N VAL A 76 2.75 -9.13 12.90
CA VAL A 76 2.45 -9.59 14.27
C VAL A 76 0.94 -9.78 14.46
N GLY A 77 0.12 -8.87 13.92
CA GLY A 77 -1.33 -8.96 14.01
C GLY A 77 -1.91 -10.12 13.19
N VAL A 78 -1.41 -10.34 11.97
CA VAL A 78 -1.66 -11.57 11.20
C VAL A 78 -0.77 -12.71 11.74
N SER A 79 -0.94 -13.01 13.03
CA SER A 79 -0.03 -13.77 13.85
C SER A 79 0.20 -15.22 13.38
N PRO A 80 1.42 -15.75 13.59
CA PRO A 80 1.74 -17.19 13.54
C PRO A 80 0.77 -18.11 14.30
N ALA A 81 0.14 -17.60 15.35
CA ALA A 81 -0.77 -18.37 16.20
C ALA A 81 -2.18 -18.53 15.61
N LEU A 82 -2.53 -17.81 14.53
CA LEU A 82 -3.82 -17.98 13.88
C LEU A 82 -3.91 -19.37 13.22
N PRO A 83 -5.05 -20.08 13.33
CA PRO A 83 -5.24 -21.40 12.73
C PRO A 83 -5.54 -21.30 11.23
N ILE A 84 -4.65 -20.63 10.48
CA ILE A 84 -4.71 -20.43 9.03
C ILE A 84 -3.41 -20.88 8.39
N SER A 85 -3.44 -21.18 7.09
CA SER A 85 -2.24 -21.58 6.37
C SER A 85 -1.20 -20.45 6.32
N PRO A 86 0.10 -20.77 6.26
CA PRO A 86 1.16 -19.77 6.10
C PRO A 86 0.98 -18.90 4.84
N ASP A 87 0.51 -19.49 3.74
CA ASP A 87 0.30 -18.78 2.48
C ASP A 87 -0.83 -17.74 2.60
N LEU A 88 -1.95 -18.13 3.24
CA LEU A 88 -3.06 -17.22 3.51
C LEU A 88 -2.62 -16.08 4.46
N ARG A 89 -1.81 -16.40 5.46
CA ARG A 89 -1.23 -15.40 6.36
C ARG A 89 -0.37 -14.38 5.61
N LEU A 90 0.48 -14.84 4.70
CA LEU A 90 1.30 -13.97 3.86
C LEU A 90 0.40 -13.07 2.99
N GLY A 91 -0.62 -13.64 2.35
CA GLY A 91 -1.57 -12.89 1.54
C GLY A 91 -2.33 -11.82 2.32
N LEU A 92 -2.78 -12.15 3.54
CA LEU A 92 -3.40 -11.19 4.46
C LEU A 92 -2.43 -10.08 4.89
N GLY A 93 -1.17 -10.40 5.15
CA GLY A 93 -0.14 -9.40 5.44
C GLY A 93 0.05 -8.43 4.27
N PHE A 94 0.12 -8.94 3.03
CA PHE A 94 0.18 -8.13 1.82
C PHE A 94 -1.04 -7.24 1.63
N LEU A 95 -2.24 -7.74 1.94
CA LEU A 95 -3.47 -6.97 1.93
C LEU A 95 -3.44 -5.83 2.96
N VAL A 96 -3.03 -6.10 4.20
CA VAL A 96 -2.93 -5.10 5.27
C VAL A 96 -1.98 -3.97 4.88
N ILE A 97 -0.80 -4.32 4.34
CA ILE A 97 0.17 -3.33 3.87
C ILE A 97 -0.41 -2.53 2.69
N GLY A 98 -1.01 -3.19 1.71
CA GLY A 98 -1.62 -2.54 0.55
C GLY A 98 -2.74 -1.57 0.95
N ALA A 99 -3.62 -1.97 1.87
CA ALA A 99 -4.70 -1.12 2.38
C ALA A 99 -4.16 0.09 3.13
N GLY A 100 -3.16 -0.11 4.00
CA GLY A 100 -2.48 0.97 4.70
C GLY A 100 -1.78 1.95 3.75
N PHE A 101 -1.14 1.44 2.69
CA PHE A 101 -0.51 2.24 1.65
C PHE A 101 -1.52 3.11 0.89
N VAL A 102 -2.68 2.56 0.52
CA VAL A 102 -3.79 3.34 -0.07
C VAL A 102 -4.27 4.41 0.91
N GLY A 103 -4.50 4.06 2.16
CA GLY A 103 -4.97 5.01 3.19
C GLY A 103 -4.00 6.17 3.37
N TYR A 104 -2.70 5.88 3.45
CA TYR A 104 -1.65 6.89 3.54
C TYR A 104 -1.65 7.79 2.30
N THR A 105 -1.52 7.22 1.10
CA THR A 105 -1.40 8.00 -0.14
C THR A 105 -2.66 8.81 -0.46
N ALA A 106 -3.84 8.24 -0.26
CA ALA A 106 -5.12 8.95 -0.45
C ALA A 106 -5.30 10.07 0.58
N GLY A 107 -4.94 9.83 1.85
CA GLY A 107 -4.95 10.86 2.89
C GLY A 107 -4.00 12.02 2.55
N THR A 108 -2.79 11.71 2.10
CA THR A 108 -1.83 12.72 1.63
C THR A 108 -2.39 13.52 0.45
N MET A 109 -2.95 12.85 -0.57
CA MET A 109 -3.55 13.53 -1.71
C MET A 109 -4.70 14.46 -1.28
N ALA A 110 -5.56 14.01 -0.36
CA ALA A 110 -6.67 14.81 0.14
C ALA A 110 -6.18 16.07 0.88
N GLU A 111 -5.11 15.98 1.65
CA GLU A 111 -4.49 17.16 2.29
C GLU A 111 -3.88 18.12 1.25
N LEU A 112 -3.19 17.60 0.24
CA LEU A 112 -2.59 18.39 -0.84
C LEU A 112 -3.66 19.11 -1.69
N GLU A 113 -4.80 18.46 -1.94
CA GLU A 113 -5.91 19.08 -2.68
C GLU A 113 -6.68 20.11 -1.85
N ARG A 114 -6.70 20.00 -0.51
CA ARG A 114 -7.31 21.00 0.40
C ARG A 114 -6.50 22.29 0.51
N LYS A 115 -5.17 22.18 0.37
CA LYS A 115 -4.24 23.31 0.43
C LYS A 115 -3.38 23.33 -0.84
N PRO A 116 -3.96 23.77 -1.97
CA PRO A 116 -3.20 23.98 -3.19
C PRO A 116 -2.36 25.25 -3.01
N GLU A 117 -1.21 25.12 -2.36
CA GLU A 117 -0.19 26.16 -2.25
C GLU A 117 0.60 26.28 -3.55
#